data_AF-A0A067PNP2-F1
#
_entry.id   AF-A0A067PNP2-F1
#
_cell.length_a   1.000
_cell.length_b   1.000
_cell.length_c   1.000
_cell.angle_alpha   90.00
_cell.angle_beta   90.00
_cell.angle_gamma   90.00
#
_symmetry.space_group_name_H-M   'P 1'
#
loop_
_entity.id
_entity.type
_entity.pdbx_description
1 polymer ?
#
loop_
_entity_poly.entity_id
_entity_poly.type
_entity_poly.pdbx_seq_one_letter_code
_entity_poly.pdbx_strand_id
1 'polypeptide(L)'
;SAVSESVEASKVLKKLLNTPLTLSVGDVIGLSKEVAGKLQEAMRVRKPEKDVKEARVVFVETRDKAELVNLKVMVQGNEINAFIDSGSILNIVSYDTWAESIKLPIDYS
;
A
#
# COMPACT_ATOMS: atom_id res chain seq x y z
N SER A 1 36.96 -23.04 -50.59
CA SER A 1 35.71 -22.98 -49.80
C SER A 1 35.85 -23.66 -48.44
N ALA A 2 36.91 -23.38 -47.67
CA ALA A 2 37.21 -24.10 -46.41
C ALA A 2 37.54 -23.15 -45.24
N VAL A 3 37.17 -21.87 -45.34
CA VAL A 3 37.42 -20.86 -44.29
C VAL A 3 36.24 -20.77 -43.30
N SER A 4 35.10 -21.42 -43.61
CA SER A 4 33.83 -21.26 -42.89
C SER A 4 33.48 -22.38 -41.90
N GLU A 5 34.20 -23.50 -41.86
CA GLU A 5 33.77 -24.69 -41.10
C GLU A 5 34.18 -24.70 -39.61
N SER A 6 35.04 -23.79 -39.17
CA SER A 6 35.64 -23.85 -37.82
C SER A 6 35.80 -22.49 -37.14
N VAL A 7 34.95 -21.52 -37.49
CA VAL A 7 34.68 -20.48 -36.47
C VAL A 7 33.87 -21.21 -35.41
N GLU A 8 34.54 -21.68 -34.35
CA GLU A 8 33.93 -22.48 -33.28
C GLU A 8 32.51 -21.97 -33.01
N ALA A 9 31.49 -22.77 -33.32
CA ALA A 9 30.09 -22.37 -33.14
C ALA A 9 29.86 -21.83 -31.72
N SER A 10 30.57 -22.38 -30.74
CA SER A 10 30.67 -21.91 -29.37
C SER A 10 31.16 -20.47 -29.22
N LYS A 11 32.17 -20.03 -29.99
CA LYS A 11 32.66 -18.64 -29.99
C LYS A 11 31.64 -17.68 -30.62
N VAL A 12 30.97 -18.09 -31.70
CA VAL A 12 29.93 -17.27 -32.35
C VAL A 12 28.71 -17.14 -31.43
N LEU A 13 28.24 -18.26 -30.86
CA LEU A 13 27.16 -18.28 -29.91
C LEU A 13 27.48 -17.44 -28.68
N LYS A 14 28.71 -17.54 -28.13
CA LYS A 14 29.16 -16.67 -27.03
C LYS A 14 29.10 -15.19 -27.42
N LYS A 15 29.52 -14.82 -28.64
CA LYS A 15 29.41 -13.42 -29.11
C LYS A 15 27.95 -12.98 -29.21
N LEU A 16 27.06 -13.82 -29.74
CA LEU A 16 25.63 -13.53 -29.84
C LEU A 16 24.99 -13.35 -28.45
N LEU A 17 25.21 -14.29 -27.54
CA LEU A 17 24.65 -14.23 -26.18
C LEU A 17 25.17 -13.04 -25.37
N ASN A 18 26.40 -12.59 -25.65
CA ASN A 18 27.00 -11.43 -24.98
C ASN A 18 26.74 -10.10 -25.71
N THR A 19 26.00 -10.11 -26.82
CA THR A 19 25.69 -8.87 -27.54
C THR A 19 24.68 -8.05 -26.71
N PRO A 20 25.02 -6.82 -26.28
CA PRO A 20 24.08 -6.00 -25.53
C PRO A 20 22.86 -5.66 -26.39
N LEU A 21 21.68 -5.91 -25.86
CA LEU A 21 20.42 -5.53 -26.48
C LEU A 21 19.75 -4.46 -25.63
N THR A 22 19.28 -3.40 -26.27
CA THR A 22 18.46 -2.39 -25.61
C THR A 22 17.01 -2.84 -25.67
N LEU A 23 16.41 -3.04 -24.50
CA LEU A 23 15.00 -3.39 -24.35
C LEU A 23 14.33 -2.38 -23.44
N SER A 24 13.02 -2.18 -23.61
CA SER A 24 12.26 -1.40 -22.64
C SER A 24 12.05 -2.22 -21.37
N VAL A 25 11.85 -1.51 -20.26
CA VAL A 25 11.54 -2.15 -18.97
C VAL A 25 10.24 -2.98 -19.07
N GLY A 26 9.26 -2.50 -19.84
CA GLY A 26 8.01 -3.22 -20.10
C GLY A 26 8.21 -4.53 -20.86
N ASP A 27 9.09 -4.54 -21.87
CA ASP A 27 9.40 -5.74 -22.64
C ASP A 27 10.02 -6.82 -21.74
N VAL A 28 10.90 -6.45 -20.81
CA VAL A 28 11.56 -7.42 -19.92
C VAL A 28 10.60 -7.97 -18.86
N ILE A 29 9.77 -7.11 -18.26
CA ILE A 29 8.84 -7.51 -17.20
C ILE A 29 7.67 -8.32 -17.76
N GLY A 30 7.20 -7.98 -18.96
CA GLY A 30 6.09 -8.67 -19.62
C GLY A 30 6.39 -10.11 -20.01
N LEU A 31 7.67 -10.46 -20.17
CA LEU A 31 8.11 -11.79 -20.59
C LEU A 31 8.24 -12.81 -19.46
N SER A 32 8.34 -12.37 -18.19
CA SER A 32 8.51 -13.28 -17.05
C SER A 32 7.82 -12.79 -15.78
N LYS A 33 6.90 -13.62 -15.29
CA LYS A 33 6.22 -13.43 -13.99
C LYS A 33 7.21 -13.35 -12.82
N GLU A 34 8.33 -14.06 -12.90
CA GLU A 34 9.36 -14.07 -11.85
C GLU A 34 10.09 -12.73 -11.79
N VAL A 35 10.45 -12.16 -12.95
CA VAL A 35 11.09 -10.85 -13.05
C VAL A 35 10.14 -9.76 -12.57
N ALA A 36 8.86 -9.82 -13.00
CA ALA A 36 7.82 -8.92 -12.52
C ALA A 36 7.65 -8.98 -10.99
N GLY A 37 7.60 -10.19 -10.43
CA GLY A 37 7.47 -10.41 -8.99
C GLY A 37 8.65 -9.84 -8.20
N LYS A 38 9.88 -10.01 -8.68
CA LYS A 38 11.08 -9.43 -8.04
C LYS A 38 11.05 -7.91 -8.05
N LEU A 39 10.63 -7.28 -9.15
CA LEU A 39 10.49 -5.83 -9.21
C LEU A 39 9.39 -5.35 -8.24
N GLN A 40 8.25 -6.03 -8.21
CA GLN A 40 7.17 -5.71 -7.29
C GLN A 40 7.62 -5.79 -5.83
N GLU A 41 8.43 -6.80 -5.49
CA GLU A 41 9.01 -6.92 -4.14
C GLU A 41 9.99 -5.79 -3.83
N ALA A 42 10.84 -5.40 -4.78
CA ALA A 42 11.77 -4.29 -4.61
C ALA A 42 11.06 -2.93 -4.46
N MET A 43 9.92 -2.75 -5.11
CA MET A 43 9.08 -1.55 -5.00
C MET A 43 8.22 -1.51 -3.73
N ARG A 44 8.08 -2.65 -3.03
CA ARG A 44 7.22 -2.73 -1.85
C ARG A 44 7.84 -1.92 -0.70
N VAL A 45 7.09 -0.94 -0.22
CA VAL A 45 7.47 -0.12 0.94
C VAL A 45 7.65 -1.04 2.16
N ARG A 46 8.87 -1.09 2.68
CA ARG A 46 9.19 -1.78 3.94
C ARG A 46 9.14 -0.74 5.05
N LYS A 47 8.45 -1.05 6.16
CA LYS A 47 8.51 -0.20 7.36
C LYS A 47 9.96 -0.20 7.85
N PRO A 48 10.54 0.97 8.18
CA PRO A 48 11.87 1.00 8.78
C PRO A 48 11.84 0.14 10.04
N GLU A 49 12.80 -0.78 10.15
CA GLU A 49 13.00 -1.57 11.35
C GLU A 49 13.31 -0.60 12.48
N LYS A 50 12.41 -0.52 13.46
CA LYS A 50 12.63 0.28 14.65
C LYS A 50 13.68 -0.46 15.49
N ASP A 51 14.84 0.14 15.65
CA ASP A 51 15.83 -0.26 16.65
C ASP A 51 15.12 -0.46 18.00
N VAL A 52 15.03 -1.71 18.44
CA VAL A 52 14.35 -2.09 19.68
C VAL A 52 15.24 -1.69 20.84
N LYS A 53 15.04 -0.46 21.34
CA LYS A 53 15.44 -0.08 22.70
C LYS A 53 14.20 0.03 23.58
N GLU A 54 14.19 -0.88 24.55
CA GLU A 54 13.36 -0.95 25.76
C GLU A 54 11.86 -1.25 25.59
N ALA A 55 11.47 -2.39 26.19
CA ALA A 55 10.11 -2.84 26.36
C ALA A 55 9.32 -1.83 27.22
N ARG A 56 8.62 -0.91 26.56
CA ARG A 56 7.48 -0.23 27.17
C ARG A 56 6.27 -1.16 27.07
N VAL A 57 5.47 -1.22 28.13
CA VAL A 57 4.17 -1.91 28.13
C VAL A 57 3.33 -1.28 27.02
N VAL A 58 3.12 -2.02 25.92
CA VAL A 58 2.37 -1.56 24.75
C VAL A 58 0.92 -1.98 24.96
N PHE A 59 0.03 -1.00 25.20
CA PHE A 59 -1.38 -1.18 24.90
C PHE A 59 -1.45 -1.62 23.44
N VAL A 60 -2.12 -2.76 23.16
CA VAL A 60 -2.31 -3.27 21.81
C VAL A 60 -3.18 -2.27 21.05
N GLU A 61 -2.57 -1.25 20.48
CA GLU A 61 -3.18 -0.48 19.40
C GLU A 61 -3.17 -1.39 18.18
N THR A 62 -4.35 -1.91 17.84
CA THR A 62 -4.61 -2.56 16.57
C THR A 62 -4.18 -1.60 15.45
N ARG A 63 -3.04 -1.91 14.82
CA ARG A 63 -2.51 -1.14 13.69
C ARG A 63 -3.23 -1.51 12.39
N ASP A 64 -4.54 -1.26 12.37
CA ASP A 64 -5.30 -1.08 11.14
C ASP A 64 -5.69 0.40 11.05
N LYS A 65 -4.69 1.28 11.04
CA LYS A 65 -4.88 2.70 10.71
C LYS A 65 -5.03 2.85 9.20
N ALA A 66 -6.12 2.31 8.64
CA ALA A 66 -6.72 3.02 7.52
C ALA A 66 -7.17 4.37 8.09
N GLU A 67 -6.80 5.46 7.42
CA GLU A 67 -7.20 6.80 7.84
C GLU A 67 -8.73 6.88 7.71
N LEU A 68 -9.43 7.01 8.84
CA LEU A 68 -10.88 7.17 8.83
C LEU A 68 -11.22 8.46 8.08
N VAL A 69 -12.28 8.42 7.28
CA VAL A 69 -12.76 9.63 6.60
C VAL A 69 -13.42 10.51 7.66
N ASN A 70 -12.72 11.57 8.05
CA ASN A 70 -13.14 12.52 9.08
C ASN A 70 -13.85 13.71 8.44
N LEU A 71 -14.96 14.14 9.04
CA LEU A 71 -15.70 15.33 8.65
C LEU A 71 -15.94 16.23 9.88
N LYS A 72 -15.85 17.53 9.65
CA LYS A 72 -16.37 18.55 10.57
C LYS A 72 -17.82 18.84 10.20
N VAL A 73 -18.72 18.59 11.15
CA VAL A 73 -20.17 18.73 10.96
C VAL A 73 -20.68 19.82 11.89
N MET A 74 -21.51 20.72 11.38
CA MET A 74 -22.15 21.75 12.19
C MET A 74 -23.55 21.30 12.62
N VAL A 75 -23.80 21.28 13.93
CA VAL A 75 -25.11 20.94 14.51
C VAL A 75 -25.49 22.03 15.50
N GLN A 76 -26.63 22.71 15.28
CA GLN A 76 -27.09 23.81 16.16
C GLN A 76 -26.03 24.92 16.41
N GLY A 77 -25.13 25.15 15.44
CA GLY A 77 -24.04 26.12 15.56
C GLY A 77 -22.77 25.59 16.23
N ASN A 78 -22.76 24.33 16.71
CA ASN A 78 -21.59 23.67 17.27
C ASN A 78 -20.89 22.80 16.23
N GLU A 79 -19.56 22.87 16.15
CA GLU A 79 -18.75 22.01 15.28
C GLU A 79 -18.43 20.69 15.99
N ILE A 80 -18.76 19.57 15.34
CA ILE A 80 -18.55 18.21 15.85
C ILE A 80 -17.70 17.44 14.84
N ASN A 81 -16.71 16.70 15.31
CA ASN A 81 -15.97 15.76 14.47
C ASN A 81 -16.77 14.46 14.33
N ALA A 82 -17.03 14.05 13.09
CA ALA A 82 -17.72 12.81 12.75
C ALA A 82 -16.87 11.95 11.81
N PHE A 83 -17.10 10.64 11.86
CA PHE A 83 -16.46 9.67 10.97
C PHE A 83 -17.49 9.14 9.97
N ILE A 84 -17.08 8.98 8.71
CA ILE A 84 -17.90 8.28 7.72
C ILE A 84 -17.56 6.80 7.77
N ASP A 85 -18.56 5.99 8.07
CA ASP A 85 -18.50 4.54 7.95
C ASP A 85 -19.58 4.06 6.98
N SER A 86 -19.17 3.66 5.77
CA SER A 86 -20.09 3.15 4.74
C SER A 86 -20.66 1.77 5.07
N GLY A 87 -20.12 1.07 6.07
CA GLY A 87 -20.62 -0.21 6.55
C GLY A 87 -21.74 -0.08 7.60
N SER A 88 -21.97 1.12 8.12
CA SER A 88 -22.95 1.39 9.17
C SER A 88 -24.26 1.94 8.59
N ILE A 89 -25.38 1.52 9.19
CA ILE A 89 -26.73 1.97 8.82
C ILE A 89 -27.31 3.03 9.77
N LEU A 90 -26.62 3.31 10.87
CA LEU A 90 -27.09 4.20 11.94
C LEU A 90 -26.02 5.23 12.29
N ASN A 91 -26.49 6.43 12.61
CA ASN A 91 -25.65 7.47 13.19
C ASN A 91 -25.53 7.22 14.69
N ILE A 92 -24.31 7.02 15.17
CA ILE A 92 -24.02 6.78 16.57
C ILE A 92 -23.30 8.00 17.12
N VAL A 93 -23.74 8.47 18.28
CA VAL A 93 -23.11 9.58 19.01
C VAL A 93 -22.91 9.19 20.47
N SER A 94 -21.84 9.67 21.09
CA SER A 94 -21.66 9.52 22.54
C SER A 94 -22.67 10.38 23.29
N TYR A 95 -23.03 9.94 24.49
CA TYR A 95 -23.93 10.70 25.35
C TYR A 95 -23.39 12.11 25.65
N ASP A 96 -22.09 12.25 25.90
CA ASP A 96 -21.47 13.54 26.23
C ASP A 96 -21.56 14.52 25.06
N THR A 97 -21.21 14.08 23.84
CA THR A 97 -21.32 14.91 22.62
C THR A 97 -22.77 15.31 22.36
N TRP A 98 -23.71 14.41 22.61
CA TRP A 98 -25.13 14.74 22.52
C TRP A 98 -25.55 15.79 23.56
N ALA A 99 -25.23 15.57 24.84
CA ALA A 99 -25.65 16.40 25.95
C ALA A 99 -25.04 17.81 25.91
N GLU A 100 -23.82 17.96 25.38
CA GLU A 100 -23.13 19.24 25.31
C GLU A 100 -23.44 20.03 24.04
N SER A 101 -23.45 19.36 22.88
CA SER A 101 -23.40 20.01 21.57
C SER A 101 -24.64 19.81 20.69
N ILE A 102 -25.25 18.63 20.70
CA ILE A 102 -26.37 18.31 19.79
C ILE A 102 -27.71 18.72 20.40
N LYS A 103 -28.02 18.23 21.61
CA LYS A 103 -29.24 18.54 22.39
C LYS A 103 -30.55 18.41 21.59
N LEU A 104 -30.57 17.54 20.58
CA LEU A 104 -31.76 17.22 19.78
C LEU A 104 -32.46 16.00 20.37
N PRO A 105 -33.78 15.81 20.13
CA PRO A 105 -34.47 14.59 20.54
C PRO A 105 -33.76 13.33 20.02
N ILE A 106 -33.55 12.35 20.90
CA ILE A 106 -33.05 11.01 20.55
C ILE A 106 -34.28 10.12 20.38
N ASP A 107 -34.30 9.36 19.30
CA ASP A 107 -35.25 8.27 19.14
C ASP A 107 -34.73 7.03 19.89
N TYR A 108 -35.51 6.55 20.86
CA TYR A 108 -35.22 5.35 21.65
C TYR A 108 -36.07 4.14 21.22
N SER A 109 -36.85 4.29 20.13
CA SER A 109 -37.81 3.30 19.63
C SER A 109 -37.17 2.07 19.01
#